data_AF-A0A520CRH5-F1
#
_entry.id   AF-A0A520CRH5-F1
#
_cell.length_a   1.000
_cell.length_b   1.000
_cell.length_c   1.000
_cell.angle_alpha   90.00
_cell.angle_beta   90.00
_cell.angle_gamma   90.00
#
_symmetry.space_group_name_H-M   'P 1'
#
loop_
_entity.id
_entity.type
_entity.pdbx_description
1 polymer ?
#
loop_
_entity_poly.entity_id
_entity_poly.type
_entity_poly.pdbx_seq_one_letter_code
_entity_poly.pdbx_strand_id
1 'polypeptide(L)'
;MKKIKSLLLLLLITSFGISSCQKDIVFVDGSGPGGTAPTTYTTKMSAKVDGILVNCEFAYAQEYVNPDGKKDLQINGIKNPQAFTFTWQDFKGVGTYNAADLMSFANYTAGITDPLVDGYFAESGTIKITTYNTKVIIGTFEFKAANTNGAVKTITEGQFVISLAPISAPTPGTTTTNITAKVDGAVVGFAGQAAYVKSTIIGNVMTIVGTNGVKAITIAIYNFKGSGTYEIDVDAQGGYNEDQSQTGSYATESGVKTGKLIITSSTANTIKGTFEFTAPNMDTFLTTKKVITEGKFDLSYTTTTI
;
A
#
# COMPACT_ATOMS: atom_id res chain seq x y z
N MET A 1 74.11 7.86 5.75
CA MET A 1 72.90 7.18 5.22
C MET A 1 72.31 6.27 6.30
N LYS A 2 71.43 6.80 7.14
CA LYS A 2 70.71 6.07 8.20
C LYS A 2 69.37 6.80 8.43
N LYS A 3 68.31 6.01 8.66
CA LYS A 3 66.93 6.37 9.06
C LYS A 3 65.87 6.50 7.93
N ILE A 4 65.55 5.39 7.27
CA ILE A 4 64.25 5.16 6.59
C ILE A 4 63.45 3.99 7.20
N LYS A 5 63.98 3.28 8.22
CA LYS A 5 63.31 2.10 8.78
C LYS A 5 62.17 2.38 9.78
N SER A 6 61.91 3.65 10.14
CA SER A 6 60.92 3.98 11.17
C SER A 6 59.54 4.38 10.64
N LEU A 7 59.39 4.60 9.32
CA LEU A 7 58.11 5.03 8.73
C LEU A 7 57.24 3.85 8.24
N LEU A 8 57.83 2.67 8.01
CA LEU A 8 57.08 1.47 7.60
C LEU A 8 56.49 0.67 8.76
N LEU A 9 56.91 0.91 10.00
CA LEU A 9 56.39 0.19 11.18
C LEU A 9 55.13 0.85 11.77
N LEU A 10 54.82 2.09 11.39
CA LEU A 10 53.61 2.79 11.84
C LEU A 10 52.40 2.54 10.93
N LEU A 11 52.59 1.89 9.78
CA LEU A 11 51.51 1.58 8.82
C LEU A 11 50.90 0.18 9.00
N LEU A 12 51.38 -0.61 9.97
CA LEU A 12 50.97 -2.01 10.18
C LEU A 12 50.10 -2.23 11.44
N ILE A 13 49.75 -1.16 12.17
CA ILE A 13 49.02 -1.23 13.46
C ILE A 13 47.60 -0.62 13.38
N THR A 14 47.13 -0.16 12.21
CA THR A 14 45.77 0.38 12.04
C THR A 14 44.75 -0.59 11.44
N SER A 15 45.10 -1.86 11.20
CA SER A 15 44.24 -2.84 10.53
C SER A 15 43.50 -3.82 11.45
N PHE A 16 43.46 -3.59 12.77
CA PHE A 16 42.65 -4.39 13.71
C PHE A 16 41.98 -3.49 14.74
N GLY A 17 40.68 -3.25 14.61
CA GLY A 17 39.95 -2.52 15.67
C GLY A 17 38.61 -1.90 15.33
N ILE A 18 37.87 -2.37 14.33
CA ILE A 18 36.41 -2.21 14.33
C ILE A 18 35.79 -3.53 13.88
N SER A 19 35.78 -4.49 14.80
CA SER A 19 34.62 -5.39 14.90
C SER A 19 33.45 -4.52 15.32
N SER A 20 32.92 -3.75 14.38
CA SER A 20 31.53 -3.31 14.45
C SER A 20 30.77 -4.61 14.62
N CYS A 21 30.07 -4.75 15.75
CA CYS A 21 29.00 -5.71 15.87
C CYS A 21 28.01 -5.39 14.74
N GLN A 22 28.23 -5.98 13.57
CA GLN A 22 27.17 -6.30 12.66
C GLN A 22 26.30 -7.23 13.51
N LYS A 23 25.35 -6.64 14.26
CA LYS A 23 24.23 -7.40 14.76
C LYS A 23 23.70 -8.04 13.50
N ASP A 24 23.85 -9.35 13.40
CA ASP A 24 23.15 -10.15 12.42
C ASP A 24 21.74 -9.58 12.40
N ILE A 25 21.40 -9.01 11.24
CA ILE A 25 20.04 -8.54 11.00
C ILE A 25 19.21 -9.76 11.33
N VAL A 26 18.44 -9.68 12.41
CA VAL A 26 17.58 -10.76 12.85
C VAL A 26 16.55 -10.89 11.73
N PHE A 27 16.85 -11.81 10.81
CA PHE A 27 15.92 -12.32 9.85
C PHE A 27 14.66 -12.64 10.63
N VAL A 28 13.53 -12.13 10.15
CA VAL A 28 12.22 -12.56 10.64
C VAL A 28 12.25 -14.09 10.65
N ASP A 29 11.88 -14.71 11.78
CA ASP A 29 11.89 -16.17 11.95
C ASP A 29 11.44 -16.84 10.64
N GLY A 30 12.35 -17.63 10.03
CA GLY A 30 12.08 -18.37 8.80
C GLY A 30 12.61 -17.79 7.48
N SER A 31 13.39 -16.71 7.48
CA SER A 31 13.93 -16.09 6.23
C SER A 31 15.41 -16.36 5.92
N GLY A 32 16.07 -17.24 6.67
CA GLY A 32 17.42 -17.74 6.35
C GLY A 32 17.41 -18.99 5.46
N PRO A 33 18.53 -19.33 4.79
CA PRO A 33 18.67 -20.60 4.07
C PRO A 33 18.48 -21.78 5.05
N GLY A 34 17.37 -22.51 4.93
CA GLY A 34 17.03 -23.64 5.80
C GLY A 34 16.00 -23.34 6.90
N GLY A 35 15.45 -22.13 6.98
CA GLY A 35 14.30 -21.82 7.84
C GLY A 35 12.98 -22.28 7.21
N THR A 36 12.03 -22.76 8.02
CA THR A 36 10.65 -22.98 7.57
C THR A 36 10.07 -21.65 7.09
N ALA A 37 9.69 -21.57 5.81
CA ALA A 37 9.13 -20.35 5.25
C ALA A 37 7.91 -19.89 6.07
N PRO A 38 7.84 -18.62 6.50
CA PRO A 38 6.71 -18.13 7.26
C PRO A 38 5.41 -18.27 6.43
N THR A 39 4.35 -18.71 7.08
CA THR A 39 3.03 -18.94 6.44
C THR A 39 2.29 -17.64 6.14
N THR A 40 2.67 -16.54 6.81
CA THR A 40 2.11 -15.19 6.61
C THR A 40 3.23 -14.15 6.58
N TYR A 41 3.12 -13.20 5.66
CA TYR A 41 4.03 -12.05 5.57
C TYR A 41 3.30 -10.82 6.09
N THR A 42 3.70 -10.30 7.25
CA THR A 42 3.18 -9.02 7.75
C THR A 42 3.92 -7.88 7.05
N THR A 43 3.19 -7.06 6.30
CA THR A 43 3.76 -5.90 5.63
C THR A 43 4.30 -4.89 6.64
N LYS A 44 5.56 -4.47 6.46
CA LYS A 44 6.26 -3.48 7.30
C LYS A 44 7.39 -2.81 6.52
N MET A 45 7.66 -1.55 6.84
CA MET A 45 8.83 -0.81 6.35
C MET A 45 9.34 0.13 7.44
N SER A 46 10.67 0.21 7.59
CA SER A 46 11.30 1.09 8.58
C SER A 46 12.72 1.46 8.15
N ALA A 47 13.21 2.63 8.56
CA ALA A 47 14.60 3.02 8.44
C ALA A 47 14.96 4.07 9.49
N LYS A 48 16.26 4.31 9.71
CA LYS A 48 16.74 5.48 10.45
C LYS A 48 16.97 6.63 9.47
N VAL A 49 16.35 7.78 9.75
CA VAL A 49 16.59 9.04 9.05
C VAL A 49 17.39 9.93 9.98
N ASP A 50 18.63 10.26 9.60
CA ASP A 50 19.59 10.96 10.44
C ASP A 50 19.76 10.30 11.83
N GLY A 51 19.73 8.96 11.86
CA GLY A 51 19.82 8.16 13.09
C GLY A 51 18.50 7.97 13.85
N ILE A 52 17.43 8.69 13.49
CA ILE A 52 16.12 8.60 14.14
C ILE A 52 15.26 7.53 13.44
N LEU A 53 14.77 6.55 14.18
CA LEU A 53 13.93 5.49 13.63
C LEU A 53 12.57 6.03 13.14
N VAL A 54 12.27 5.76 11.88
CA VAL A 54 10.98 5.99 11.22
C VAL A 54 10.38 4.62 10.93
N ASN A 55 9.29 4.28 11.64
CA ASN A 55 8.48 3.10 11.36
C ASN A 55 7.26 3.52 10.54
N CYS A 56 7.09 2.93 9.36
CA CYS A 56 5.93 3.20 8.51
C CYS A 56 4.67 2.59 9.14
N GLU A 57 3.61 3.38 9.17
CA GLU A 57 2.26 2.97 9.58
C GLU A 57 1.60 2.12 8.48
N PHE A 58 1.96 2.41 7.23
CA PHE A 58 1.47 1.71 6.05
C PHE A 58 2.61 1.47 5.07
N ALA A 59 2.64 0.33 4.40
CA ALA A 59 3.55 0.09 3.29
C ALA A 59 2.88 -0.81 2.25
N TYR A 60 3.24 -0.64 0.99
CA TYR A 60 2.69 -1.42 -0.11
C TYR A 60 3.60 -1.41 -1.33
N ALA A 61 3.32 -2.28 -2.28
CA ALA A 61 3.98 -2.33 -3.57
C ALA A 61 2.94 -2.35 -4.68
N GLN A 62 3.28 -1.76 -5.82
CA GLN A 62 2.46 -1.74 -7.03
C GLN A 62 3.31 -2.14 -8.22
N GLU A 63 2.80 -3.08 -9.01
CA GLU A 63 3.38 -3.45 -10.30
C GLU A 63 2.49 -2.90 -11.41
N TYR A 64 3.10 -2.36 -12.46
CA TYR A 64 2.40 -1.95 -13.67
C TYR A 64 3.24 -2.27 -14.90
N VAL A 65 2.56 -2.46 -16.04
CA VAL A 65 3.22 -2.65 -17.33
C VAL A 65 3.30 -1.30 -18.01
N ASN A 66 4.50 -0.85 -18.32
CA ASN A 66 4.74 0.43 -18.98
C ASN A 66 4.45 0.34 -20.51
N PRO A 67 4.45 1.47 -21.24
CA PRO A 67 4.15 1.48 -22.68
C PRO A 67 5.07 0.59 -23.54
N ASP A 68 6.28 0.29 -23.05
CA ASP A 68 7.24 -0.60 -23.73
C ASP A 68 6.99 -2.08 -23.42
N GLY A 69 5.90 -2.42 -22.71
CA GLY A 69 5.56 -3.78 -22.30
C GLY A 69 6.42 -4.33 -21.17
N LYS A 70 7.23 -3.48 -20.52
CA LYS A 70 8.11 -3.87 -19.42
C LYS A 70 7.40 -3.67 -18.09
N LYS A 71 7.82 -4.45 -17.08
CA LYS A 71 7.26 -4.37 -15.74
C LYS A 71 7.99 -3.31 -14.93
N ASP A 72 7.25 -2.33 -14.46
CA ASP A 72 7.72 -1.36 -13.49
C ASP A 72 7.21 -1.75 -12.10
N LEU A 73 7.96 -1.36 -11.07
CA LEU A 73 7.63 -1.62 -9.67
C LEU A 73 7.71 -0.32 -8.89
N GLN A 74 6.74 -0.07 -8.01
CA GLN A 74 6.82 0.96 -7.00
C GLN A 74 6.63 0.35 -5.62
N ILE A 75 7.41 0.78 -4.63
CA ILE A 75 7.21 0.46 -3.21
C ILE A 75 7.08 1.76 -2.44
N ASN A 76 6.06 1.85 -1.58
CA ASN A 76 5.80 3.00 -0.74
C ASN A 76 5.76 2.57 0.74
N GLY A 77 6.35 3.36 1.61
CA GLY A 77 6.17 3.31 3.06
C GLY A 77 5.77 4.68 3.59
N ILE A 78 4.69 4.76 4.34
CA ILE A 78 4.06 6.01 4.78
C ILE A 78 4.04 6.03 6.31
N LYS A 79 4.47 7.15 6.89
CA LYS A 79 4.32 7.52 8.31
C LYS A 79 3.99 9.00 8.37
N ASN A 80 2.71 9.38 8.36
CA ASN A 80 2.31 10.78 8.18
C ASN A 80 3.07 11.75 9.12
N PRO A 81 3.77 12.79 8.61
CA PRO A 81 3.83 13.28 7.23
C PRO A 81 5.04 12.80 6.41
N GLN A 82 5.80 11.83 6.93
CA GLN A 82 6.99 11.25 6.34
C GLN A 82 6.65 10.09 5.38
N ALA A 83 7.49 9.86 4.36
CA ALA A 83 7.34 8.69 3.48
C ALA A 83 8.68 8.25 2.87
N PHE A 84 8.75 6.98 2.46
CA PHE A 84 9.78 6.43 1.58
C PHE A 84 9.11 5.96 0.28
N THR A 85 9.65 6.35 -0.86
CA THR A 85 9.18 5.86 -2.17
C THR A 85 10.34 5.31 -2.97
N PHE A 86 10.16 4.10 -3.50
CA PHE A 86 11.11 3.46 -4.41
C PHE A 86 10.40 3.17 -5.72
N THR A 87 11.02 3.52 -6.84
CA THR A 87 10.48 3.24 -8.17
C THR A 87 11.54 2.58 -9.04
N TRP A 88 11.15 1.52 -9.74
CA TRP A 88 11.96 0.82 -10.73
C TRP A 88 11.26 0.84 -12.07
N GLN A 89 11.99 1.24 -13.10
CA GLN A 89 11.62 0.97 -14.48
C GLN A 89 12.25 -0.35 -14.91
N ASP A 90 11.50 -1.19 -15.61
CA ASP A 90 11.98 -2.49 -16.11
C ASP A 90 12.57 -3.38 -14.99
N PHE A 91 11.82 -3.53 -13.90
CA PHE A 91 12.22 -4.23 -12.69
C PHE A 91 12.66 -5.69 -12.96
N LYS A 92 13.88 -6.01 -12.54
CA LYS A 92 14.55 -7.30 -12.82
C LYS A 92 14.40 -8.35 -11.72
N GLY A 93 13.72 -8.05 -10.61
CA GLY A 93 13.53 -8.99 -9.50
C GLY A 93 14.60 -8.87 -8.41
N VAL A 94 15.08 -10.02 -7.92
CA VAL A 94 16.10 -10.09 -6.86
C VAL A 94 17.42 -9.48 -7.35
N GLY A 95 18.03 -8.63 -6.54
CA GLY A 95 19.26 -7.93 -6.91
C GLY A 95 19.57 -6.73 -6.03
N THR A 96 20.73 -6.11 -6.27
CA THR A 96 21.10 -4.83 -5.69
C THR A 96 20.96 -3.75 -6.75
N TYR A 97 20.17 -2.74 -6.45
CA TYR A 97 19.88 -1.59 -7.30
C TYR A 97 20.58 -0.37 -6.72
N ASN A 98 21.10 0.49 -7.58
CA ASN A 98 21.55 1.81 -7.17
C ASN A 98 20.33 2.65 -6.82
N ALA A 99 20.33 3.32 -5.66
CA ALA A 99 19.21 4.13 -5.20
C ALA A 99 19.09 5.47 -5.95
N ALA A 100 20.13 5.89 -6.66
CA ALA A 100 20.22 7.17 -7.38
C ALA A 100 20.26 6.99 -8.91
N ASP A 101 19.78 5.85 -9.43
CA ASP A 101 19.75 5.59 -10.86
C ASP A 101 18.48 6.15 -11.49
N LEU A 102 18.54 6.51 -12.78
CA LEU A 102 17.38 7.00 -13.53
C LEU A 102 16.30 5.93 -13.64
N MET A 103 16.70 4.66 -13.69
CA MET A 103 15.80 3.51 -13.77
C MET A 103 15.44 2.91 -12.42
N SER A 104 16.08 3.33 -11.34
CA SER A 104 15.87 2.84 -9.98
C SER A 104 16.16 3.98 -9.02
N PHE A 105 15.13 4.69 -8.57
CA PHE A 105 15.33 5.83 -7.70
C PHE A 105 14.59 5.66 -6.37
N ALA A 106 15.26 6.08 -5.30
CA ALA A 106 14.69 6.23 -3.97
C ALA A 106 14.46 7.70 -3.65
N ASN A 107 13.39 7.98 -2.92
CA ASN A 107 13.21 9.26 -2.26
C ASN A 107 12.73 9.06 -0.82
N TYR A 108 12.92 10.12 -0.04
CA TYR A 108 12.37 10.27 1.29
C TYR A 108 11.65 11.61 1.37
N THR A 109 10.44 11.61 1.89
CA THR A 109 9.64 12.80 2.13
C THR A 109 9.61 13.08 3.63
N ALA A 110 9.95 14.29 4.05
CA ALA A 110 9.96 14.71 5.45
C ALA A 110 8.65 15.37 5.91
N GLY A 111 7.83 15.84 4.97
CA GLY A 111 6.63 16.65 5.19
C GLY A 111 5.76 16.73 3.94
N ILE A 112 4.59 17.35 4.07
CA ILE A 112 3.60 17.50 2.96
C ILE A 112 3.30 18.97 2.63
N THR A 113 4.08 19.90 3.17
CA THR A 113 3.76 21.33 3.08
C THR A 113 4.32 21.95 1.81
N ASP A 114 5.57 21.62 1.49
CA ASP A 114 6.25 22.10 0.28
C ASP A 114 7.04 20.94 -0.35
N PRO A 115 6.62 20.40 -1.50
CA PRO A 115 7.27 19.25 -2.12
C PRO A 115 8.72 19.51 -2.54
N LEU A 116 9.13 20.76 -2.77
CA LEU A 116 10.51 21.10 -3.13
C LEU A 116 11.44 21.08 -1.91
N VAL A 117 10.91 21.47 -0.75
CA VAL A 117 11.66 21.50 0.51
C VAL A 117 11.60 20.15 1.24
N ASP A 118 10.46 19.49 1.18
CA ASP A 118 10.18 18.28 1.94
C ASP A 118 10.59 17.00 1.21
N GLY A 119 10.80 17.05 -0.11
CA GLY A 119 11.23 15.92 -0.93
C GLY A 119 12.76 15.80 -1.05
N TYR A 120 13.31 14.68 -0.63
CA TYR A 120 14.73 14.35 -0.71
C TYR A 120 14.94 13.20 -1.70
N PHE A 121 15.69 13.44 -2.76
CA PHE A 121 15.99 12.45 -3.81
C PHE A 121 17.35 11.83 -3.56
N ALA A 122 17.46 10.51 -3.67
CA ALA A 122 18.73 9.82 -3.45
C ALA A 122 19.81 10.28 -4.44
N GLU A 123 20.97 10.64 -3.90
CA GLU A 123 22.17 10.99 -4.67
C GLU A 123 23.18 9.83 -4.69
N SER A 124 23.08 8.92 -3.72
CA SER A 124 23.90 7.71 -3.63
C SER A 124 23.25 6.69 -2.70
N GLY A 125 23.60 5.41 -2.85
CA GLY A 125 23.12 4.35 -1.97
C GLY A 125 22.65 3.13 -2.74
N THR A 126 22.05 2.20 -2.01
CA THR A 126 21.56 0.95 -2.58
C THR A 126 20.20 0.57 -2.03
N ILE A 127 19.42 -0.12 -2.88
CA ILE A 127 18.26 -0.90 -2.48
C ILE A 127 18.55 -2.35 -2.84
N LYS A 128 18.49 -3.25 -1.88
CA LYS A 128 18.75 -4.68 -2.08
C LYS A 128 17.45 -5.46 -1.92
N ILE A 129 16.99 -6.08 -3.00
CA ILE A 129 15.90 -7.05 -2.99
C ILE A 129 16.50 -8.43 -2.73
N THR A 130 16.16 -9.04 -1.60
CA THR A 130 16.64 -10.39 -1.23
C THR A 130 15.64 -11.48 -1.58
N THR A 131 14.34 -11.15 -1.55
CA THR A 131 13.26 -12.08 -1.92
C THR A 131 12.27 -11.35 -2.80
N TYR A 132 11.88 -11.96 -3.92
CA TYR A 132 10.77 -11.51 -4.76
C TYR A 132 10.07 -12.73 -5.37
N ASN A 133 8.80 -12.91 -5.07
CA ASN A 133 7.94 -13.96 -5.62
C ASN A 133 6.47 -13.49 -5.62
N THR A 134 5.54 -14.36 -5.98
CA THR A 134 4.11 -14.00 -6.07
C THR A 134 3.43 -13.63 -4.75
N LYS A 135 4.09 -13.82 -3.60
CA LYS A 135 3.53 -13.60 -2.26
C LYS A 135 4.20 -12.48 -1.50
N VAL A 136 5.46 -12.17 -1.78
CA VAL A 136 6.23 -11.22 -0.98
C VAL A 136 7.37 -10.60 -1.77
N ILE A 137 7.71 -9.37 -1.41
CA ILE A 137 8.99 -8.73 -1.69
C ILE A 137 9.66 -8.29 -0.40
N ILE A 138 10.94 -8.67 -0.23
CA ILE A 138 11.73 -8.40 0.97
C ILE A 138 13.04 -7.75 0.54
N GLY A 139 13.44 -6.72 1.27
CA GLY A 139 14.70 -6.05 0.99
C GLY A 139 15.19 -5.15 2.11
N THR A 140 16.36 -4.59 1.86
CA THR A 140 17.02 -3.59 2.70
C THR A 140 17.40 -2.38 1.85
N PHE A 141 17.59 -1.23 2.48
CA PHE A 141 18.04 -0.03 1.78
C PHE A 141 18.86 0.88 2.69
N GLU A 142 19.77 1.61 2.06
CA GLU A 142 20.53 2.69 2.66
C GLU A 142 20.90 3.68 1.56
N PHE A 143 20.72 4.97 1.82
CA PHE A 143 21.04 6.01 0.84
C PHE A 143 21.25 7.37 1.49
N LYS A 144 21.92 8.26 0.76
CA LYS A 144 21.94 9.69 1.06
C LYS A 144 21.05 10.39 0.04
N ALA A 145 20.21 11.29 0.51
CA ALA A 145 19.29 12.02 -0.32
C ALA A 145 19.38 13.53 -0.07
N ALA A 146 19.18 14.33 -1.11
CA ALA A 146 19.17 15.78 -1.03
C ALA A 146 17.87 16.36 -1.58
N ASN A 147 17.43 17.49 -1.03
CA ASN A 147 16.33 18.28 -1.60
C ASN A 147 16.87 19.38 -2.53
N THR A 148 15.97 20.13 -3.17
CA THR A 148 16.38 21.19 -4.12
C THR A 148 17.12 22.36 -3.47
N ASN A 149 17.06 22.48 -2.15
CA ASN A 149 17.78 23.48 -1.36
C ASN A 149 19.16 23.00 -0.90
N GLY A 150 19.56 21.77 -1.26
CA GLY A 150 20.83 21.17 -0.87
C GLY A 150 20.86 20.63 0.57
N ALA A 151 19.73 20.59 1.28
CA ALA A 151 19.66 19.91 2.57
C ALA A 151 19.74 18.40 2.35
N VAL A 152 20.52 17.72 3.19
CA VAL A 152 20.81 16.28 3.05
C VAL A 152 20.17 15.47 4.17
N LYS A 153 19.66 14.29 3.83
CA LYS A 153 19.23 13.23 4.74
C LYS A 153 20.08 11.98 4.57
N THR A 154 20.45 11.37 5.68
CA THR A 154 21.13 10.07 5.69
C THR A 154 20.16 8.99 6.14
N ILE A 155 19.85 8.06 5.24
CA ILE A 155 18.92 6.95 5.45
C ILE A 155 19.74 5.68 5.65
N THR A 156 19.63 5.07 6.83
CA THR A 156 20.38 3.85 7.20
C THR A 156 19.47 2.81 7.81
N GLU A 157 19.94 1.56 7.88
CA GLU A 157 19.22 0.44 8.50
C GLU A 157 17.79 0.27 7.93
N GLY A 158 17.61 0.62 6.65
CA GLY A 158 16.34 0.50 5.96
C GLY A 158 16.02 -0.96 5.68
N GLN A 159 14.78 -1.36 5.96
CA GLN A 159 14.27 -2.69 5.68
C GLN A 159 12.79 -2.65 5.32
N PHE A 160 12.36 -3.58 4.50
CA PHE A 160 10.95 -3.80 4.21
C PHE A 160 10.63 -5.28 3.98
N VAL A 161 9.41 -5.64 4.35
CA VAL A 161 8.72 -6.86 3.96
C VAL A 161 7.37 -6.38 3.45
N ILE A 162 7.06 -6.59 2.18
CA ILE A 162 5.77 -6.21 1.60
C ILE A 162 5.09 -7.48 1.12
N SER A 163 3.90 -7.78 1.66
CA SER A 163 3.05 -8.83 1.11
C SER A 163 2.59 -8.42 -0.29
N LEU A 164 2.90 -9.27 -1.27
CA LEU A 164 2.38 -9.21 -2.64
C LEU A 164 1.21 -10.17 -2.85
N ALA A 165 0.88 -10.99 -1.83
CA ALA A 165 -0.38 -11.69 -1.84
C ALA A 165 -1.46 -10.64 -2.11
N PRO A 166 -2.35 -10.86 -3.09
CA PRO A 166 -3.52 -10.02 -3.24
C PRO A 166 -4.10 -9.85 -1.84
N ILE A 167 -4.37 -8.61 -1.41
CA ILE A 167 -5.31 -8.44 -0.31
C ILE A 167 -6.46 -9.35 -0.68
N SER A 168 -6.71 -10.37 0.13
CA SER A 168 -7.73 -11.35 -0.22
C SER A 168 -8.96 -10.52 -0.47
N ALA A 169 -9.34 -10.37 -1.75
CA ALA A 169 -10.67 -9.93 -2.07
C ALA A 169 -11.53 -10.83 -1.19
N PRO A 170 -12.53 -10.27 -0.50
CA PRO A 170 -13.45 -11.04 0.30
C PRO A 170 -13.50 -12.49 -0.12
N THR A 171 -12.84 -13.40 0.60
CA THR A 171 -12.76 -14.80 0.16
C THR A 171 -14.21 -15.19 -0.04
N PRO A 172 -14.71 -15.44 -1.28
CA PRO A 172 -16.13 -15.41 -1.57
C PRO A 172 -16.88 -16.13 -0.47
N GLY A 173 -17.51 -15.31 0.38
CA GLY A 173 -17.97 -15.75 1.67
C GLY A 173 -19.25 -16.49 1.41
N THR A 174 -19.14 -17.81 1.19
CA THR A 174 -20.25 -18.74 0.91
C THR A 174 -20.98 -18.46 -0.42
N THR A 175 -21.47 -19.50 -1.07
CA THR A 175 -22.26 -19.43 -2.33
C THR A 175 -23.60 -18.71 -2.17
N THR A 176 -23.89 -18.14 -1.00
CA THR A 176 -25.13 -17.42 -0.74
C THR A 176 -24.98 -15.97 -1.19
N THR A 177 -25.71 -15.62 -2.24
CA THR A 177 -25.95 -14.22 -2.59
C THR A 177 -26.55 -13.50 -1.38
N ASN A 178 -25.79 -12.59 -0.79
CA ASN A 178 -26.16 -11.81 0.40
C ASN A 178 -26.11 -10.30 0.14
N ILE A 179 -25.73 -9.91 -1.07
CA ILE A 179 -25.94 -8.58 -1.65
C ILE A 179 -26.70 -8.75 -2.97
N THR A 180 -27.72 -7.94 -3.19
CA THR A 180 -28.45 -7.89 -4.47
C THR A 180 -28.61 -6.45 -4.91
N ALA A 181 -28.48 -6.15 -6.19
CA ALA A 181 -28.78 -4.84 -6.75
C ALA A 181 -29.26 -4.97 -8.21
N LYS A 182 -29.85 -3.91 -8.75
CA LYS A 182 -30.04 -3.74 -10.19
C LYS A 182 -28.91 -2.86 -10.74
N VAL A 183 -28.15 -3.38 -11.69
CA VAL A 183 -27.13 -2.64 -12.45
C VAL A 183 -27.70 -2.35 -13.82
N ASP A 184 -27.92 -1.08 -14.13
CA ASP A 184 -28.61 -0.63 -15.35
C ASP A 184 -29.96 -1.35 -15.55
N GLY A 185 -30.67 -1.60 -14.45
CA GLY A 185 -31.96 -2.30 -14.43
C GLY A 185 -31.88 -3.84 -14.39
N ALA A 186 -30.72 -4.45 -14.66
CA ALA A 186 -30.53 -5.89 -14.60
C ALA A 186 -30.20 -6.36 -13.18
N VAL A 187 -30.92 -7.35 -12.65
CA VAL A 187 -30.67 -7.89 -11.31
C VAL A 187 -29.33 -8.65 -11.29
N VAL A 188 -28.47 -8.28 -10.34
CA VAL A 188 -27.18 -8.92 -10.08
C VAL A 188 -27.12 -9.28 -8.60
N GLY A 189 -26.82 -10.56 -8.31
CA GLY A 189 -26.49 -11.03 -6.98
C GLY A 189 -24.98 -11.04 -6.77
N PHE A 190 -24.51 -10.71 -5.57
CA PHE A 190 -23.10 -10.78 -5.21
C PHE A 190 -22.92 -11.59 -3.93
N ALA A 191 -21.82 -12.34 -3.86
CA ALA A 191 -21.29 -12.85 -2.61
C ALA A 191 -20.46 -11.74 -1.97
N GLY A 192 -20.91 -11.24 -0.82
CA GLY A 192 -20.32 -10.08 -0.18
C GLY A 192 -19.90 -10.30 1.25
N GLN A 193 -19.06 -9.38 1.71
CA GLN A 193 -18.63 -9.27 3.09
C GLN A 193 -18.56 -7.79 3.47
N ALA A 194 -18.47 -7.55 4.77
CA ALA A 194 -18.17 -6.23 5.28
C ALA A 194 -17.00 -6.28 6.27
N ALA A 195 -16.29 -5.16 6.42
CA ALA A 195 -15.22 -5.00 7.40
C ALA A 195 -15.26 -3.60 8.01
N TYR A 196 -15.10 -3.54 9.33
CA TYR A 196 -15.10 -2.30 10.08
C TYR A 196 -13.69 -2.00 10.62
N VAL A 197 -13.10 -0.90 10.17
CA VAL A 197 -11.81 -0.41 10.65
C VAL A 197 -12.04 0.76 11.58
N LYS A 198 -11.54 0.65 12.81
CA LYS A 198 -11.44 1.77 13.76
C LYS A 198 -10.02 2.29 13.73
N SER A 199 -9.85 3.55 13.32
CA SER A 199 -8.55 4.20 13.32
C SER A 199 -8.65 5.61 13.88
N THR A 200 -7.64 6.01 14.66
CA THR A 200 -7.49 7.40 15.11
C THR A 200 -6.94 8.33 14.03
N ILE A 201 -6.35 7.76 12.96
CA ILE A 201 -5.70 8.52 11.88
C ILE A 201 -6.70 8.82 10.76
N ILE A 202 -7.38 7.79 10.25
CA ILE A 202 -8.30 7.90 9.09
C ILE A 202 -9.78 7.91 9.50
N GLY A 203 -10.06 7.85 10.80
CA GLY A 203 -11.41 7.71 11.34
C GLY A 203 -11.94 6.28 11.25
N ASN A 204 -13.24 6.15 11.55
CA ASN A 204 -13.96 4.89 11.52
C ASN A 204 -14.47 4.61 10.11
N VAL A 205 -14.01 3.53 9.47
CA VAL A 205 -14.38 3.20 8.09
C VAL A 205 -15.08 1.84 8.03
N MET A 206 -16.32 1.81 7.54
CA MET A 206 -17.02 0.56 7.21
C MET A 206 -16.88 0.32 5.71
N THR A 207 -16.41 -0.85 5.32
CA THR A 207 -16.33 -1.27 3.92
C THR A 207 -17.28 -2.43 3.68
N ILE A 208 -18.01 -2.37 2.57
CA ILE A 208 -18.89 -3.43 2.06
C ILE A 208 -18.40 -3.75 0.67
N VAL A 209 -18.11 -5.02 0.40
CA VAL A 209 -17.63 -5.47 -0.90
C VAL A 209 -18.42 -6.70 -1.31
N GLY A 210 -18.95 -6.71 -2.54
CA GLY A 210 -19.62 -7.84 -3.17
C GLY A 210 -18.92 -8.23 -4.46
N THR A 211 -18.84 -9.53 -4.75
CA THR A 211 -18.29 -10.06 -6.01
C THR A 211 -19.26 -11.00 -6.72
N ASN A 212 -19.24 -11.00 -8.04
CA ASN A 212 -19.93 -11.94 -8.92
C ASN A 212 -19.06 -12.23 -10.15
N GLY A 213 -18.22 -13.26 -10.05
CA GLY A 213 -17.19 -13.54 -11.05
C GLY A 213 -16.21 -12.36 -11.16
N VAL A 214 -16.15 -11.74 -12.33
CA VAL A 214 -15.29 -10.57 -12.59
C VAL A 214 -15.91 -9.24 -12.13
N LYS A 215 -17.21 -9.23 -11.81
CA LYS A 215 -17.92 -8.03 -11.36
C LYS A 215 -17.71 -7.81 -9.88
N ALA A 216 -17.61 -6.55 -9.47
CA ALA A 216 -17.56 -6.18 -8.05
C ALA A 216 -18.43 -4.96 -7.76
N ILE A 217 -18.93 -4.87 -6.53
CA ILE A 217 -19.54 -3.68 -5.98
C ILE A 217 -18.85 -3.34 -4.66
N THR A 218 -18.50 -2.08 -4.47
CA THR A 218 -17.78 -1.60 -3.30
C THR A 218 -18.52 -0.39 -2.73
N ILE A 219 -18.68 -0.36 -1.41
CA ILE A 219 -19.19 0.79 -0.67
C ILE A 219 -18.26 1.04 0.52
N ALA A 220 -17.74 2.25 0.64
CA ALA A 220 -16.96 2.68 1.80
C ALA A 220 -17.74 3.78 2.53
N ILE A 221 -18.00 3.61 3.82
CA ILE A 221 -18.66 4.59 4.68
C ILE A 221 -17.60 5.23 5.57
N TYR A 222 -17.39 6.53 5.40
CA TYR A 222 -16.46 7.28 6.21
C TYR A 222 -17.12 7.73 7.51
N ASN A 223 -16.33 7.80 8.58
CA ASN A 223 -16.80 8.14 9.91
C ASN A 223 -18.06 7.36 10.31
N PHE A 224 -18.06 6.03 10.12
CA PHE A 224 -19.21 5.18 10.36
C PHE A 224 -19.75 5.31 11.80
N LYS A 225 -21.05 5.60 11.94
CA LYS A 225 -21.73 5.85 13.23
C LYS A 225 -22.78 4.79 13.59
N GLY A 226 -22.90 3.71 12.81
CA GLY A 226 -23.92 2.67 12.97
C GLY A 226 -25.13 2.88 12.06
N SER A 227 -26.32 2.53 12.53
CA SER A 227 -27.57 2.69 11.78
C SER A 227 -27.83 4.16 11.43
N GLY A 228 -28.35 4.41 10.22
CA GLY A 228 -28.58 5.77 9.74
C GLY A 228 -28.65 5.85 8.23
N THR A 229 -28.84 7.07 7.74
CA THR A 229 -28.71 7.42 6.33
C THR A 229 -27.33 8.05 6.12
N TYR A 230 -26.65 7.62 5.07
CA TYR A 230 -25.38 8.15 4.60
C TYR A 230 -25.59 8.61 3.16
N GLU A 231 -25.26 9.86 2.88
CA GLU A 231 -25.27 10.38 1.50
C GLU A 231 -24.03 9.85 0.77
N ILE A 232 -24.22 9.26 -0.41
CA ILE A 232 -23.10 8.82 -1.24
C ILE A 232 -22.46 10.06 -1.88
N ASP A 233 -21.13 10.07 -1.86
CA ASP A 233 -20.17 11.17 -2.15
C ASP A 233 -20.10 12.31 -1.13
N VAL A 234 -20.74 12.13 0.03
CA VAL A 234 -20.57 13.01 1.19
C VAL A 234 -20.09 12.22 2.39
N ASP A 235 -20.85 11.20 2.79
CA ASP A 235 -20.54 10.34 3.94
C ASP A 235 -20.00 8.97 3.51
N ALA A 236 -20.23 8.57 2.27
CA ALA A 236 -19.82 7.28 1.74
C ALA A 236 -19.34 7.40 0.28
N GLN A 237 -18.64 6.40 -0.24
CA GLN A 237 -18.26 6.28 -1.64
C GLN A 237 -18.78 4.97 -2.21
N GLY A 238 -19.36 5.01 -3.41
CA GLY A 238 -19.81 3.84 -4.15
C GLY A 238 -18.88 3.53 -5.33
N GLY A 239 -18.71 2.24 -5.63
CA GLY A 239 -17.94 1.77 -6.77
C GLY A 239 -18.55 0.52 -7.36
N TYR A 240 -18.39 0.36 -8.68
CA TYR A 240 -18.78 -0.82 -9.42
C TYR A 240 -17.70 -1.17 -10.45
N ASN A 241 -17.35 -2.44 -10.52
CA ASN A 241 -16.50 -2.98 -11.57
C ASN A 241 -17.33 -3.95 -12.41
N GLU A 242 -17.41 -3.69 -13.71
CA GLU A 242 -18.00 -4.61 -14.68
C GLU A 242 -17.04 -5.75 -15.01
N ASP A 243 -15.75 -5.43 -15.04
CA ASP A 243 -14.63 -6.35 -15.21
C ASP A 243 -13.34 -5.77 -14.58
N GLN A 244 -12.19 -6.38 -14.88
CA GLN A 244 -10.87 -5.99 -14.35
C GLN A 244 -10.12 -5.01 -15.27
N SER A 245 -10.75 -4.51 -16.33
CA SER A 245 -10.15 -3.53 -17.23
C SER A 245 -10.25 -2.12 -16.66
N GLN A 246 -9.38 -1.22 -17.14
CA GLN A 246 -9.45 0.20 -16.79
C GLN A 246 -10.80 0.81 -17.19
N THR A 247 -11.34 0.44 -18.35
CA THR A 247 -12.62 0.93 -18.88
C THR A 247 -13.85 0.32 -18.20
N GLY A 248 -13.67 -0.76 -17.42
CA GLY A 248 -14.73 -1.45 -16.69
C GLY A 248 -14.90 -0.98 -15.24
N SER A 249 -14.20 0.10 -14.84
CA SER A 249 -14.21 0.63 -13.47
C SER A 249 -15.06 1.89 -13.37
N TYR A 250 -15.99 1.91 -12.43
CA TYR A 250 -16.93 3.01 -12.20
C TYR A 250 -16.91 3.40 -10.72
N ALA A 251 -16.82 4.69 -10.43
CA ALA A 251 -16.83 5.20 -9.07
C ALA A 251 -17.63 6.49 -8.97
N THR A 252 -18.25 6.70 -7.82
CA THR A 252 -19.01 7.91 -7.56
C THR A 252 -18.06 9.12 -7.36
N GLU A 253 -18.52 10.31 -7.74
CA GLU A 253 -17.70 11.53 -7.78
C GLU A 253 -17.82 12.31 -6.47
N SER A 254 -16.69 12.52 -5.78
CA SER A 254 -16.64 13.26 -4.52
C SER A 254 -17.33 14.63 -4.62
N GLY A 255 -18.26 14.91 -3.71
CA GLY A 255 -19.00 16.17 -3.63
C GLY A 255 -20.22 16.27 -4.55
N VAL A 256 -20.48 15.28 -5.41
CA VAL A 256 -21.70 15.20 -6.23
C VAL A 256 -22.64 14.21 -5.56
N LYS A 257 -23.77 14.64 -5.00
CA LYS A 257 -24.73 13.70 -4.38
C LYS A 257 -25.29 12.73 -5.44
N THR A 258 -24.67 11.56 -5.61
CA THR A 258 -25.05 10.59 -6.66
C THR A 258 -26.01 9.52 -6.16
N GLY A 259 -26.22 9.42 -4.85
CA GLY A 259 -26.95 8.30 -4.27
C GLY A 259 -27.13 8.37 -2.76
N LYS A 260 -27.66 7.27 -2.22
CA LYS A 260 -28.00 7.12 -0.81
C LYS A 260 -27.71 5.70 -0.33
N LEU A 261 -27.16 5.60 0.88
CA LEU A 261 -27.00 4.37 1.63
C LEU A 261 -27.82 4.46 2.92
N ILE A 262 -28.62 3.44 3.22
CA ILE A 262 -29.42 3.36 4.44
C ILE A 262 -29.01 2.11 5.19
N ILE A 263 -28.41 2.30 6.37
CA ILE A 263 -28.11 1.22 7.31
C ILE A 263 -29.29 1.07 8.25
N THR A 264 -30.05 -0.01 8.07
CA THR A 264 -31.25 -0.29 8.86
C THR A 264 -30.91 -0.97 10.18
N SER A 265 -29.83 -1.76 10.21
CA SER A 265 -29.34 -2.40 11.42
C SER A 265 -27.81 -2.52 11.39
N SER A 266 -27.17 -2.22 12.51
CA SER A 266 -25.75 -2.47 12.74
C SER A 266 -25.60 -2.98 14.17
N THR A 267 -25.20 -4.23 14.33
CA THR A 267 -24.81 -4.82 15.62
C THR A 267 -23.29 -4.85 15.74
N ALA A 268 -22.74 -5.58 16.71
CA ALA A 268 -21.29 -5.76 16.85
C ALA A 268 -20.65 -6.58 15.71
N ASN A 269 -21.43 -7.41 15.01
CA ASN A 269 -20.90 -8.33 14.00
C ASN A 269 -21.79 -8.47 12.75
N THR A 270 -22.91 -7.75 12.67
CA THR A 270 -23.80 -7.77 11.50
C THR A 270 -24.21 -6.37 11.06
N ILE A 271 -24.41 -6.20 9.76
CA ILE A 271 -24.87 -4.96 9.15
C ILE A 271 -25.90 -5.28 8.06
N LYS A 272 -27.01 -4.52 8.05
CA LYS A 272 -28.09 -4.63 7.08
C LYS A 272 -28.44 -3.26 6.52
N GLY A 273 -28.78 -3.21 5.24
CA GLY A 273 -29.12 -1.95 4.63
C GLY A 273 -29.52 -2.04 3.17
N THR A 274 -29.75 -0.86 2.60
CA THR A 274 -30.08 -0.65 1.19
C THR A 274 -29.22 0.45 0.60
N PHE A 275 -28.95 0.40 -0.70
CA PHE A 275 -28.19 1.43 -1.39
C PHE A 275 -28.68 1.67 -2.81
N GLU A 276 -28.42 2.88 -3.31
CA GLU A 276 -28.58 3.26 -4.71
C GLU A 276 -27.57 4.37 -5.02
N PHE A 277 -26.98 4.36 -6.21
CA PHE A 277 -26.08 5.42 -6.68
C PHE A 277 -25.90 5.37 -8.19
N THR A 278 -25.40 6.47 -8.75
CA THR A 278 -24.92 6.53 -10.13
C THR A 278 -23.41 6.75 -10.14
N ALA A 279 -22.67 5.86 -10.78
CA ALA A 279 -21.21 5.93 -10.85
C ALA A 279 -20.74 6.17 -12.30
N PRO A 280 -20.13 7.32 -12.63
CA PRO A 280 -19.45 7.51 -13.91
C PRO A 280 -18.23 6.59 -14.07
N ASN A 281 -17.77 6.44 -15.31
CA ASN A 281 -16.55 5.71 -15.60
C ASN A 281 -15.33 6.42 -15.00
N MET A 282 -14.41 5.66 -14.42
CA MET A 282 -13.16 6.22 -13.89
C MET A 282 -12.18 6.63 -15.00
N ASP A 283 -12.34 6.09 -16.21
CA ASP A 283 -11.70 6.63 -17.41
C ASP A 283 -12.45 7.88 -17.88
N THR A 284 -11.87 9.05 -17.63
CA THR A 284 -12.48 10.35 -17.92
C THR A 284 -12.61 10.66 -19.41
N PHE A 285 -12.02 9.85 -20.29
CA PHE A 285 -12.27 9.94 -21.73
C PHE A 285 -13.59 9.27 -22.14
N LEU A 286 -14.16 8.45 -21.26
CA LEU A 286 -15.45 7.79 -21.48
C LEU A 286 -16.57 8.53 -20.74
N THR A 287 -17.69 8.75 -21.40
CA THR A 287 -18.88 9.37 -20.79
C THR A 287 -19.87 8.33 -20.28
N THR A 288 -19.46 7.06 -20.16
CA THR A 288 -20.32 5.98 -19.70
C THR A 288 -20.51 6.06 -18.19
N LYS A 289 -21.61 5.51 -17.70
CA LYS A 289 -21.94 5.44 -16.28
C LYS A 289 -22.73 4.17 -15.99
N LYS A 290 -22.73 3.76 -14.73
CA LYS A 290 -23.57 2.69 -14.21
C LYS A 290 -24.58 3.24 -13.24
N VAL A 291 -25.83 2.80 -13.37
CA VAL A 291 -26.92 3.16 -12.46
C VAL A 291 -27.23 1.95 -11.59
N ILE A 292 -26.95 2.08 -10.30
CA ILE A 292 -27.12 1.04 -9.29
C ILE A 292 -28.37 1.38 -8.48
N THR A 293 -29.39 0.53 -8.54
CA THR A 293 -30.65 0.71 -7.82
C THR A 293 -31.05 -0.55 -7.06
N GLU A 294 -31.99 -0.40 -6.12
CA GLU A 294 -32.56 -1.51 -5.34
C GLU A 294 -31.48 -2.38 -4.66
N GLY A 295 -30.35 -1.77 -4.31
CA GLY A 295 -29.27 -2.41 -3.58
C GLY A 295 -29.75 -2.83 -2.19
N LYS A 296 -29.47 -4.07 -1.79
CA LYS A 296 -29.79 -4.63 -0.47
C LYS A 296 -28.65 -5.52 -0.02
N PHE A 297 -28.37 -5.53 1.28
CA PHE A 297 -27.39 -6.43 1.87
C PHE A 297 -27.76 -6.84 3.29
N ASP A 298 -27.32 -8.04 3.68
CA ASP A 298 -27.40 -8.58 5.03
C ASP A 298 -26.10 -9.36 5.29
N LEU A 299 -25.17 -8.73 6.00
CA LEU A 299 -23.78 -9.17 6.07
C LEU A 299 -23.32 -9.34 7.50
N SER A 300 -22.41 -10.29 7.70
CA SER A 300 -21.53 -10.30 8.86
C SER A 300 -20.29 -9.47 8.57
N TYR A 301 -19.71 -8.85 9.61
CA TYR A 301 -18.46 -8.10 9.47
C TYR A 301 -17.49 -8.33 10.63
N THR A 302 -16.20 -8.17 10.35
CA THR A 302 -15.12 -8.18 11.35
C THR A 302 -14.73 -6.76 11.73
N THR A 303 -14.29 -6.56 12.98
CA THR A 303 -13.75 -5.28 13.43
C THR A 303 -12.24 -5.37 13.59
N THR A 304 -11.52 -4.44 12.98
CA THR A 304 -10.07 -4.25 13.15
C THR A 304 -9.84 -2.88 13.77
N THR A 305 -8.99 -2.82 14.80
CA THR A 305 -8.54 -1.56 15.40
C THR A 305 -7.08 -1.34 15.00
N ILE A 306 -6.79 -0.16 14.44
CA ILE A 306 -5.46 0.25 14.00
C ILE A 306 -5.09 1.55 14.72
#